data_AF-A0A433PXB2-F1
#
_entry.id   AF-A0A433PXB2-F1
#
_cell.length_a   1.000
_cell.length_b   1.000
_cell.length_c   1.000
_cell.angle_alpha   90.00
_cell.angle_beta   90.00
_cell.angle_gamma   90.00
#
_symmetry.space_group_name_H-M   'P 1'
#
loop_
_entity.id
_entity.type
_entity.pdbx_description
1 polymer ?
#
loop_
_entity_poly.entity_id
_entity_poly.type
_entity_poly.pdbx_seq_one_letter_code
_entity_poly.pdbx_strand_id
1 'polypeptide(L)'
;MDLNVLASLLPPITAVVLYFYFSYKRNSVQDGLPSYPSSRFDSHTSSQRPERDRLYNFYRWLSGVTIVPSGVRARIIGFTEALYNISHIKWRTSQSPEEKIGKLVDEHLQARATKGQEEKRPFAIVTGGNAGLGYEIARVLLMADHHVILACRSERAAQSAVTRLQAVTSSDKIEFMQLDLTSFTSARAFSHKVGERVSKAGGEVGVLIHNAGVMNLPFTLTPDGFETQLQVVHIPSPNPLF
;
A
#
# COMPACT_ATOMS: atom_id res chain seq x y z
N MET A 1 -10.84 -6.36 -7.03
CA MET A 1 -9.46 -6.83 -7.25
C MET A 1 -9.02 -7.54 -5.98
N ASP A 2 -8.62 -8.80 -6.05
CA ASP A 2 -8.25 -9.61 -4.88
C ASP A 2 -6.92 -9.08 -4.30
N LEU A 3 -6.87 -8.79 -2.99
CA LEU A 3 -5.69 -8.24 -2.29
C LEU A 3 -4.44 -9.11 -2.47
N ASN A 4 -4.63 -10.40 -2.71
CA ASN A 4 -3.55 -11.35 -3.01
C ASN A 4 -2.88 -11.10 -4.37
N VAL A 5 -3.61 -10.51 -5.33
CA VAL A 5 -3.10 -10.17 -6.67
C VAL A 5 -2.32 -8.87 -6.63
N LEU A 6 -2.69 -7.93 -5.75
CA LEU A 6 -1.91 -6.70 -5.52
C LEU A 6 -0.60 -6.99 -4.78
N ALA A 7 -0.61 -7.93 -3.84
CA ALA A 7 0.59 -8.32 -3.08
C ALA A 7 1.65 -9.03 -3.93
N SER A 8 1.26 -9.67 -5.05
CA SER A 8 2.21 -10.32 -5.97
C SER A 8 2.83 -9.38 -7.01
N LEU A 9 2.34 -8.14 -7.09
CA LEU A 9 2.78 -7.11 -8.03
C LEU A 9 3.74 -6.09 -7.41
N LEU A 10 3.93 -6.10 -6.09
CA LEU A 10 4.76 -5.12 -5.38
C LEU A 10 6.14 -5.69 -5.04
N PRO A 11 7.21 -4.88 -5.14
CA PRO A 11 8.52 -5.30 -4.63
C PRO A 11 8.46 -5.50 -3.11
N PRO A 12 9.25 -6.44 -2.57
CA PRO A 12 9.05 -7.02 -1.24
C PRO A 12 9.08 -6.04 -0.06
N ILE A 13 9.76 -4.91 -0.20
CA ILE A 13 9.80 -3.85 0.83
C ILE A 13 8.38 -3.33 1.14
N THR A 14 7.49 -3.33 0.15
CA THR A 14 6.10 -2.86 0.24
C THR A 14 5.17 -3.88 0.88
N ALA A 15 5.39 -5.17 0.60
CA ALA A 15 4.66 -6.25 1.23
C ALA A 15 4.93 -6.30 2.74
N VAL A 16 6.17 -5.99 3.15
CA VAL A 16 6.59 -5.91 4.55
C VAL A 16 5.86 -4.77 5.28
N VAL A 17 5.80 -3.57 4.70
CA VAL A 17 5.10 -2.41 5.31
C VAL A 17 3.59 -2.67 5.45
N LEU A 18 2.95 -3.24 4.43
CA LEU A 18 1.53 -3.61 4.49
C LEU A 18 1.26 -4.78 5.45
N TYR A 19 2.15 -5.77 5.50
CA TYR A 19 2.06 -6.91 6.43
C TYR A 19 2.19 -6.47 7.90
N PHE A 20 3.13 -5.58 8.23
CA PHE A 20 3.25 -5.02 9.58
C PHE A 20 2.03 -4.19 9.98
N TYR A 21 1.47 -3.40 9.05
CA TYR A 21 0.26 -2.59 9.28
C TYR A 21 -0.98 -3.46 9.57
N PHE A 22 -1.21 -4.53 8.80
CA PHE A 22 -2.35 -5.44 9.01
C PHE A 22 -2.15 -6.40 10.19
N SER A 23 -0.92 -6.82 10.48
CA SER A 23 -0.61 -7.67 11.65
C SER A 23 -0.77 -6.89 12.97
N TYR A 24 -0.47 -5.59 12.96
CA TYR A 24 -0.71 -4.70 14.11
C TYR A 24 -2.22 -4.44 14.33
N LYS A 25 -2.98 -4.10 13.27
CA LYS A 25 -4.43 -3.83 13.37
C LYS A 25 -5.27 -5.06 13.74
N ARG A 26 -4.79 -6.28 13.43
CA ARG A 26 -5.44 -7.54 13.83
C ARG A 26 -5.25 -7.87 15.32
N ASN A 27 -4.24 -7.29 15.97
CA ASN A 27 -3.91 -7.50 17.39
C ASN A 27 -4.38 -6.38 18.32
N SER A 28 -4.87 -5.25 17.80
CA SER A 28 -5.29 -4.09 18.62
C SER A 28 -6.81 -3.95 18.80
N VAL A 29 -7.59 -4.99 18.44
CA VAL A 29 -9.04 -5.05 18.69
C VAL A 29 -9.34 -6.25 19.58
N GLN A 30 -8.68 -6.37 20.74
CA GLN A 30 -9.12 -7.21 21.88
C GLN A 30 -8.44 -6.71 23.17
N ASP A 31 -8.86 -5.57 23.71
CA ASP A 31 -8.66 -5.30 25.14
C ASP A 31 -9.87 -5.81 25.91
N GLY A 32 -9.66 -6.96 26.55
CA GLY A 32 -10.60 -7.70 27.37
C GLY A 32 -10.04 -9.09 27.57
N LEU A 33 -9.01 -9.22 28.42
CA LEU A 33 -8.28 -10.46 28.70
C LEU A 33 -9.22 -11.67 28.86
N PRO A 34 -9.12 -12.69 27.97
CA PRO A 34 -9.58 -14.02 28.30
C PRO A 34 -8.36 -14.95 28.37
N SER A 35 -8.26 -15.69 29.47
CA SER A 35 -7.34 -16.82 29.63
C SER A 35 -7.33 -17.73 28.40
N TYR A 36 -6.13 -17.94 27.84
CA TYR A 36 -5.87 -18.80 26.69
C TYR A 36 -6.40 -20.24 26.92
N PRO A 37 -7.33 -20.75 26.10
CA PRO A 37 -7.50 -22.18 25.94
C PRO A 37 -6.48 -22.67 24.91
N SER A 38 -5.58 -23.54 25.36
CA SER A 38 -4.43 -24.09 24.61
C SER A 38 -4.81 -25.10 23.51
N SER A 39 -5.99 -25.02 22.88
CA SER A 39 -6.53 -26.13 22.06
C SER A 39 -7.14 -25.74 20.71
N ARG A 40 -6.77 -24.60 20.12
CA ARG A 40 -7.29 -24.20 18.79
C ARG A 40 -6.25 -23.84 17.72
N PHE A 41 -5.05 -24.37 17.86
CA PHE A 41 -4.09 -24.48 16.76
C PHE A 41 -3.78 -25.95 16.53
N ASP A 42 -4.71 -26.66 15.90
CA ASP A 42 -4.39 -27.94 15.29
C ASP A 42 -4.87 -27.99 13.84
N SER A 43 -3.88 -28.24 12.98
CA SER A 43 -4.00 -28.88 11.67
C SER A 43 -4.65 -28.12 10.51
N HIS A 44 -4.01 -27.07 9.99
CA HIS A 44 -3.96 -26.87 8.54
C HIS A 44 -2.53 -26.46 8.09
N THR A 45 -1.79 -27.51 7.70
CA THR A 45 -0.68 -27.57 6.74
C THR A 45 0.57 -26.71 6.96
N SER A 46 1.35 -27.07 7.99
CA SER A 46 2.78 -26.73 8.15
C SER A 46 3.73 -27.48 7.18
N SER A 47 3.22 -28.23 6.20
CA SER A 47 4.04 -29.14 5.38
C SER A 47 4.46 -28.59 4.01
N GLN A 48 4.10 -27.35 3.64
CA GLN A 48 4.28 -26.91 2.25
C GLN A 48 5.54 -26.06 1.96
N ARG A 49 6.25 -25.49 2.95
CA ARG A 49 7.44 -24.63 2.69
C ARG A 49 8.48 -24.65 3.83
N PRO A 50 9.35 -25.68 3.90
CA PRO A 50 10.33 -25.85 4.99
C PRO A 50 11.35 -24.70 5.13
N GLU A 51 11.60 -23.92 4.07
CA GLU A 51 12.49 -22.76 4.11
C GLU A 51 11.89 -21.56 4.85
N ARG A 52 10.56 -21.39 4.79
CA ARG A 52 9.87 -20.36 5.58
C ARG A 52 9.89 -20.68 7.06
N ASP A 53 9.82 -21.96 7.42
CA ASP A 53 9.90 -22.40 8.80
C ASP A 53 11.29 -22.13 9.39
N ARG A 54 12.36 -22.25 8.58
CA ARG A 54 13.73 -21.87 9.00
C ARG A 54 13.85 -20.38 9.27
N LEU A 55 13.29 -19.54 8.40
CA LEU A 55 13.31 -18.08 8.57
C LEU A 55 12.47 -17.63 9.78
N TYR A 56 11.30 -18.25 9.96
CA TYR A 56 10.44 -18.02 11.11
C TYR A 56 11.13 -18.40 12.43
N ASN A 57 11.78 -19.57 12.48
CA ASN A 57 12.52 -20.00 13.66
C ASN A 57 13.71 -19.09 13.97
N PHE A 58 14.39 -18.58 12.93
CA PHE A 58 15.44 -17.56 13.09
C PHE A 58 14.90 -16.25 13.67
N TYR A 59 13.77 -15.74 13.17
CA TYR A 59 13.14 -14.52 13.72
C TYR A 59 12.67 -14.71 15.16
N ARG A 60 12.11 -15.87 15.48
CA ARG A 60 11.69 -16.22 16.85
C ARG A 60 12.88 -16.25 17.80
N TRP A 61 14.00 -16.83 17.38
CA TRP A 61 15.25 -16.83 18.14
C TRP A 61 15.79 -15.42 18.35
N LEU A 62 15.94 -14.64 17.28
CA LEU A 62 16.50 -13.28 17.33
C LEU A 62 15.65 -12.33 18.19
N SER A 63 14.33 -12.48 18.16
CA SER A 63 13.39 -11.72 18.99
C SER A 63 13.53 -12.06 20.48
N GLY A 64 13.97 -13.28 20.80
CA GLY A 64 14.27 -13.74 22.16
C GLY A 64 15.64 -13.29 22.69
N VAL A 65 16.56 -12.84 21.83
CA VAL A 65 17.87 -12.31 22.26
C VAL A 65 17.72 -10.87 22.74
N THR A 66 17.75 -10.67 24.06
CA THR A 66 17.58 -9.35 24.71
C THR A 66 18.83 -8.47 24.69
N ILE A 67 20.00 -9.05 24.42
CA ILE A 67 21.30 -8.35 24.36
C ILE A 67 21.39 -7.40 23.16
N VAL A 68 20.63 -7.67 22.09
CA VAL A 68 20.64 -6.83 20.89
C VAL A 68 19.57 -5.74 21.03
N PRO A 69 19.92 -4.44 20.91
CA PRO A 69 18.95 -3.35 20.98
C PRO A 69 17.79 -3.55 20.00
N SER A 70 16.57 -3.18 20.40
CA SER A 70 15.34 -3.36 19.60
C SER A 70 15.45 -2.78 18.18
N GLY A 71 16.03 -1.58 18.04
CA GLY A 71 16.25 -0.95 16.74
C GLY A 71 17.21 -1.71 15.83
N VAL A 72 18.21 -2.40 16.40
CA VAL A 72 19.14 -3.24 15.63
C VAL A 72 18.47 -4.54 15.21
N ARG A 73 17.69 -5.16 16.10
CA ARG A 73 16.90 -6.37 15.77
C ARG A 73 15.92 -6.13 14.63
N ALA A 74 15.19 -5.01 14.67
CA ALA A 74 14.26 -4.63 13.60
C ALA A 74 14.95 -4.48 12.24
N ARG A 75 16.17 -3.91 12.21
CA ARG A 75 16.97 -3.77 10.99
C ARG A 75 17.46 -5.11 10.45
N ILE A 76 17.92 -6.01 11.33
CA ILE A 76 18.37 -7.35 10.92
C ILE A 76 17.21 -8.16 10.34
N ILE A 77 16.03 -8.13 10.98
CA ILE A 77 14.82 -8.81 10.48
C ILE A 77 14.42 -8.23 9.12
N GLY A 78 14.31 -6.91 8.99
CA GLY A 78 13.94 -6.27 7.72
C GLY A 78 14.94 -6.57 6.60
N PHE A 79 16.24 -6.59 6.89
CA PHE A 79 17.29 -6.88 5.91
C PHE A 79 17.28 -8.36 5.49
N THR A 80 17.14 -9.28 6.43
CA THR A 80 17.07 -10.73 6.14
C THR A 80 15.79 -11.10 5.40
N GLU A 81 14.67 -10.43 5.70
CA GLU A 81 13.42 -10.61 4.95
C GLU A 81 13.54 -10.05 3.53
N ALA A 82 14.17 -8.90 3.36
CA ALA A 82 14.48 -8.34 2.05
C ALA A 82 15.35 -9.29 1.23
N LEU A 83 16.44 -9.83 1.82
CA LEU A 83 17.31 -10.81 1.15
C LEU A 83 16.61 -12.13 0.85
N TYR A 84 15.79 -12.63 1.78
CA TYR A 84 14.99 -13.83 1.56
C TYR A 84 14.03 -13.62 0.38
N ASN A 85 13.34 -12.50 0.37
CA ASN A 85 12.44 -12.16 -0.73
C ASN A 85 13.22 -11.97 -2.04
N ILE A 86 14.38 -11.30 -2.06
CA ILE A 86 15.20 -11.15 -3.26
C ILE A 86 15.71 -12.51 -3.79
N SER A 87 16.16 -13.38 -2.90
CA SER A 87 16.67 -14.73 -3.27
C SER A 87 15.57 -15.70 -3.71
N HIS A 88 14.33 -15.47 -3.24
CA HIS A 88 13.15 -16.29 -3.58
C HIS A 88 12.22 -15.61 -4.58
N ILE A 89 12.57 -14.41 -5.08
CA ILE A 89 12.13 -13.96 -6.39
C ILE A 89 12.66 -15.00 -7.35
N LYS A 90 11.81 -15.97 -7.66
CA LYS A 90 12.08 -16.94 -8.69
C LYS A 90 12.38 -16.12 -9.94
N TRP A 91 13.59 -16.23 -10.47
CA TRP A 91 13.97 -15.87 -11.85
C TRP A 91 13.20 -16.71 -12.90
N ARG A 92 11.92 -17.03 -12.62
CA ARG A 92 11.13 -18.08 -13.25
C ARG A 92 9.85 -17.48 -13.81
N THR A 93 10.01 -16.45 -14.61
CA THR A 93 9.06 -16.07 -15.65
C THR A 93 9.87 -15.63 -16.84
N SER A 94 9.63 -16.27 -17.99
CA SER A 94 10.24 -15.86 -19.27
C SER A 94 9.79 -14.46 -19.71
N GLN A 95 8.74 -13.93 -19.08
CA GLN A 95 8.13 -12.65 -19.40
C GLN A 95 8.65 -11.53 -18.48
N SER A 96 8.91 -10.38 -19.08
CA SER A 96 9.29 -9.16 -18.35
C SER A 96 8.14 -8.68 -17.43
N PRO A 97 8.44 -7.95 -16.34
CA PRO A 97 7.42 -7.31 -15.51
C PRO A 97 6.43 -6.46 -16.32
N GLU A 98 6.92 -5.76 -17.33
CA GLU A 98 6.16 -4.88 -18.22
C GLU A 98 5.16 -5.68 -19.06
N GLU A 99 5.56 -6.83 -19.61
CA GLU A 99 4.66 -7.73 -20.35
C GLU A 99 3.54 -8.27 -19.47
N LYS A 100 3.84 -8.62 -18.22
CA LYS A 100 2.81 -9.08 -17.27
C LYS A 100 1.83 -7.98 -16.94
N ILE A 101 2.32 -6.76 -16.71
CA ILE A 101 1.48 -5.59 -16.45
C ILE A 101 0.58 -5.33 -17.66
N GLY A 102 1.14 -5.34 -18.87
CA GLY A 102 0.37 -5.17 -20.11
C GLY A 102 -0.75 -6.20 -20.22
N LYS A 103 -0.42 -7.48 -20.04
CA LYS A 103 -1.41 -8.57 -20.07
C LYS A 103 -2.54 -8.37 -19.05
N LEU A 104 -2.21 -7.98 -17.82
CA LEU A 104 -3.22 -7.75 -16.77
C LEU A 104 -4.10 -6.54 -17.07
N VAL A 105 -3.53 -5.48 -17.64
CA VAL A 105 -4.28 -4.31 -18.11
C VAL A 105 -5.25 -4.73 -19.22
N ASP A 106 -4.77 -5.48 -20.22
CA ASP A 106 -5.60 -5.93 -21.33
C ASP A 106 -6.75 -6.83 -20.86
N GLU A 107 -6.47 -7.79 -19.97
CA GLU A 107 -7.50 -8.64 -19.34
C GLU A 107 -8.54 -7.80 -18.58
N HIS A 108 -8.09 -6.77 -17.85
CA HIS A 108 -8.98 -5.88 -17.12
C HIS A 108 -9.89 -5.08 -18.06
N LEU A 109 -9.32 -4.49 -19.11
CA LEU A 109 -10.06 -3.70 -20.09
C LEU A 109 -11.07 -4.57 -20.84
N GLN A 110 -10.69 -5.78 -21.25
CA GLN A 110 -11.59 -6.75 -21.88
C GLN A 110 -12.75 -7.11 -20.95
N ALA A 111 -12.48 -7.43 -19.69
CA ALA A 111 -13.51 -7.79 -18.71
C ALA A 111 -14.50 -6.64 -18.44
N ARG A 112 -14.07 -5.39 -18.56
CA ARG A 112 -14.95 -4.21 -18.44
C ARG A 112 -15.81 -4.01 -19.67
N ALA A 113 -15.25 -4.18 -20.86
CA ALA A 113 -15.99 -4.13 -22.12
C ALA A 113 -17.10 -5.20 -22.15
N THR A 114 -16.81 -6.43 -21.69
CA THR A 114 -17.82 -7.52 -21.67
C THR A 114 -18.97 -7.26 -20.70
N LYS A 115 -18.74 -6.49 -19.63
CA LYS A 115 -19.77 -6.15 -18.62
C LYS A 115 -20.66 -4.97 -19.02
N GLY A 116 -20.45 -4.37 -20.20
CA GLY A 116 -21.19 -3.19 -20.62
C GLY A 116 -20.96 -1.96 -19.71
N GLN A 117 -19.86 -1.95 -18.94
CA GLN A 117 -19.48 -0.84 -18.06
C GLN A 117 -18.72 0.26 -18.82
N GLU A 118 -19.19 0.61 -20.02
CA GLU A 118 -18.53 1.60 -20.89
C GLU A 118 -18.71 3.04 -20.39
N GLU A 119 -19.77 3.34 -19.64
CA GLU A 119 -20.14 4.74 -19.38
C GLU A 119 -19.50 5.36 -18.12
N LYS A 120 -19.01 4.58 -17.14
CA LYS A 120 -18.47 5.13 -15.89
C LYS A 120 -17.09 4.59 -15.55
N ARG A 121 -16.09 5.46 -15.73
CA ARG A 121 -14.70 5.21 -15.31
C ARG A 121 -14.57 5.47 -13.80
N PRO A 122 -14.22 4.47 -12.98
CA PRO A 122 -14.03 4.66 -11.56
C PRO A 122 -12.78 5.51 -11.31
N PHE A 123 -12.87 6.37 -10.30
CA PHE A 123 -11.74 7.10 -9.77
C PHE A 123 -10.83 6.16 -8.98
N ALA A 124 -9.52 6.37 -9.09
CA ALA A 124 -8.52 5.73 -8.28
C ALA A 124 -7.68 6.78 -7.56
N ILE A 125 -7.55 6.65 -6.25
CA ILE A 125 -6.80 7.60 -5.42
C ILE A 125 -5.50 6.93 -5.01
N VAL A 126 -4.37 7.62 -5.21
CA VAL A 126 -3.05 7.12 -4.79
C VAL A 126 -2.39 8.14 -3.87
N THR A 127 -2.24 7.80 -2.59
CA THR A 127 -1.51 8.65 -1.65
C THR A 127 0.00 8.53 -1.88
N GLY A 128 0.70 9.65 -1.91
CA GLY A 128 2.14 9.67 -2.22
C GLY A 128 2.45 9.17 -3.64
N GLY A 129 1.52 9.35 -4.58
CA GLY A 129 1.64 8.89 -5.97
C GLY A 129 2.64 9.66 -6.83
N ASN A 130 3.33 10.66 -6.28
CA ASN A 130 4.29 11.48 -7.02
C ASN A 130 5.67 10.83 -7.21
N ALA A 131 5.98 9.74 -6.49
CA ALA A 131 7.28 9.09 -6.53
C ALA A 131 7.20 7.59 -6.18
N GLY A 132 8.31 6.89 -6.43
CA GLY A 132 8.48 5.49 -6.04
C GLY A 132 7.35 4.60 -6.54
N LEU A 133 6.82 3.76 -5.65
CA LEU A 133 5.79 2.78 -6.01
C LEU A 133 4.44 3.41 -6.28
N GLY A 134 4.08 4.47 -5.56
CA GLY A 134 2.86 5.21 -5.85
C GLY A 134 2.81 5.72 -7.28
N TYR A 135 3.95 6.15 -7.83
CA TYR A 135 4.06 6.58 -9.22
C TYR A 135 3.80 5.43 -10.21
N GLU A 136 4.42 4.28 -10.00
CA GLU A 136 4.21 3.11 -10.87
C GLU A 136 2.79 2.55 -10.76
N ILE A 137 2.21 2.54 -9.56
CA ILE A 137 0.81 2.14 -9.36
C ILE A 137 -0.12 3.10 -10.11
N ALA A 138 0.11 4.41 -10.01
CA ALA A 138 -0.65 5.41 -10.77
C ALA A 138 -0.54 5.19 -12.28
N ARG A 139 0.66 4.86 -12.79
CA ARG A 139 0.87 4.53 -14.21
C ARG A 139 0.02 3.34 -14.66
N VAL A 140 0.02 2.25 -13.90
CA VAL A 140 -0.76 1.04 -14.22
C VAL A 140 -2.27 1.31 -14.16
N LEU A 141 -2.73 2.08 -13.17
CA LEU A 141 -4.14 2.47 -13.06
C LEU A 141 -4.60 3.32 -14.25
N LEU A 142 -3.75 4.25 -14.72
CA LEU A 142 -4.03 5.02 -15.92
C LEU A 142 -4.13 4.16 -17.17
N MET A 143 -3.23 3.18 -17.32
CA MET A 143 -3.30 2.21 -18.42
C MET A 143 -4.57 1.34 -18.35
N ALA A 144 -5.07 1.07 -17.15
CA ALA A 144 -6.32 0.34 -16.90
C ALA A 144 -7.60 1.23 -17.00
N ASP A 145 -7.51 2.40 -17.63
CA ASP A 145 -8.62 3.34 -17.87
C ASP A 145 -9.31 3.88 -16.59
N HIS A 146 -8.56 4.03 -15.50
CA HIS A 146 -9.02 4.77 -14.33
C HIS A 146 -8.81 6.28 -14.49
N HIS A 147 -9.64 7.06 -13.78
CA HIS A 147 -9.32 8.47 -13.50
C HIS A 147 -8.48 8.53 -12.22
N VAL A 148 -7.21 8.92 -12.31
CA VAL A 148 -6.28 8.86 -11.18
C VAL A 148 -6.15 10.20 -10.47
N ILE A 149 -6.39 10.22 -9.16
CA ILE A 149 -6.12 11.35 -8.28
C ILE A 149 -4.80 11.07 -7.55
N LEU A 150 -3.77 11.86 -7.84
CA LEU A 150 -2.53 11.87 -7.05
C LEU A 150 -2.74 12.70 -5.79
N ALA A 151 -2.88 12.00 -4.66
CA ALA A 151 -3.07 12.62 -3.35
C ALA A 151 -1.71 12.83 -2.67
N CYS A 152 -1.17 14.04 -2.80
CA CYS A 152 0.23 14.34 -2.44
C CYS A 152 0.33 15.61 -1.60
N ARG A 153 1.36 15.71 -0.75
CA ARG A 153 1.60 16.91 0.07
C ARG A 153 2.12 18.09 -0.75
N SER A 154 3.05 17.84 -1.67
CA SER A 154 3.71 18.88 -2.46
C SER A 154 3.12 18.97 -3.86
N GLU A 155 2.44 20.08 -4.16
CA GLU A 155 1.92 20.40 -5.49
C GLU A 155 2.99 20.32 -6.58
N ARG A 156 4.15 20.96 -6.39
CA ARG A 156 5.24 20.97 -7.39
C ARG A 156 5.69 19.57 -7.81
N ALA A 157 5.98 18.71 -6.83
CA ALA A 157 6.38 17.32 -7.08
C ALA A 157 5.24 16.50 -7.72
N ALA A 158 3.99 16.72 -7.29
CA ALA A 158 2.84 16.04 -7.85
C ALA A 158 2.60 16.45 -9.31
N GLN A 159 2.64 17.75 -9.62
CA GLN A 159 2.43 18.25 -10.98
C GLN A 159 3.51 17.75 -11.94
N SER A 160 4.77 17.71 -11.49
CA SER A 160 5.87 17.07 -12.24
C SER A 160 5.58 15.58 -12.51
N ALA A 161 5.03 14.85 -11.54
CA ALA A 161 4.62 13.47 -11.73
C ALA A 161 3.43 13.33 -12.70
N VAL A 162 2.43 14.21 -12.62
CA VAL A 162 1.29 14.25 -13.56
C VAL A 162 1.79 14.38 -14.99
N THR A 163 2.65 15.36 -15.29
CA THR A 163 3.19 15.56 -16.64
C THR A 163 3.94 14.33 -17.15
N ARG A 164 4.78 13.71 -16.31
CA ARG A 164 5.51 12.49 -16.70
C ARG A 164 4.57 11.32 -16.94
N LEU A 165 3.54 11.13 -16.12
CA LEU A 165 2.55 10.07 -16.26
C LEU A 165 1.71 10.24 -17.53
N GLN A 166 1.28 11.47 -17.84
CA GLN A 166 0.59 11.78 -19.08
C GLN A 166 1.46 11.41 -20.30
N ALA A 167 2.74 11.77 -20.28
CA ALA A 167 3.66 11.47 -21.37
C ALA A 167 3.87 9.96 -21.59
N VAL A 168 4.00 9.16 -20.52
CA VAL A 168 4.28 7.71 -20.65
C VAL A 168 3.03 6.85 -20.85
N THR A 169 1.84 7.33 -20.47
CA THR A 169 0.58 6.58 -20.60
C THR A 169 -0.31 7.08 -21.73
N SER A 170 -0.03 8.26 -22.28
CA SER A 170 -0.92 8.98 -23.20
C SER A 170 -2.32 9.23 -22.64
N SER A 171 -2.51 9.14 -21.32
CA SER A 171 -3.77 9.39 -20.64
C SER A 171 -3.76 10.77 -19.99
N ASP A 172 -4.80 11.56 -20.25
CA ASP A 172 -5.06 12.86 -19.62
C ASP A 172 -5.90 12.75 -18.34
N LYS A 173 -6.33 11.54 -17.97
CA LYS A 173 -7.25 11.24 -16.86
C LYS A 173 -6.54 11.18 -15.51
N ILE A 174 -5.71 12.18 -15.25
CA ILE A 174 -4.93 12.29 -14.04
C ILE A 174 -5.00 13.72 -13.52
N GLU A 175 -5.28 13.84 -12.23
CA GLU A 175 -5.32 15.13 -11.53
C GLU A 175 -4.58 15.05 -10.20
N PHE A 176 -4.03 16.18 -9.78
CA PHE A 176 -3.45 16.34 -8.46
C PHE A 176 -4.50 16.88 -7.49
N MET A 177 -4.52 16.33 -6.28
CA MET A 177 -5.22 16.93 -5.15
C MET A 177 -4.31 16.95 -3.93
N GLN A 178 -4.24 18.10 -3.27
CA GLN A 178 -3.40 18.26 -2.08
C GLN A 178 -3.92 17.41 -0.92
N LEU A 179 -3.04 16.59 -0.35
CA LEU A 179 -3.28 15.80 0.85
C LEU A 179 -2.02 15.81 1.72
N ASP A 180 -2.13 16.41 2.90
CA ASP A 180 -1.13 16.28 3.96
C ASP A 180 -1.61 15.34 5.07
N LEU A 181 -1.04 14.15 5.14
CA LEU A 181 -1.38 13.14 6.14
C LEU A 181 -0.88 13.49 7.55
N THR A 182 -0.09 14.55 7.72
CA THR A 182 0.23 15.08 9.05
C THR A 182 -0.89 15.99 9.61
N SER A 183 -2.01 16.15 8.90
CA SER A 183 -3.13 17.00 9.34
C SER A 183 -4.49 16.36 9.07
N PHE A 184 -5.27 16.11 10.12
CA PHE A 184 -6.66 15.65 10.00
C PHE A 184 -7.56 16.66 9.28
N THR A 185 -7.28 17.96 9.46
CA THR A 185 -7.98 19.00 8.72
C THR A 185 -7.69 18.89 7.22
N SER A 186 -6.44 18.62 6.83
CA SER A 186 -6.12 18.34 5.43
C SER A 186 -6.81 17.08 4.93
N ALA A 187 -6.82 15.99 5.70
CA ALA A 187 -7.46 14.74 5.30
C ALA A 187 -8.98 14.89 5.08
N ARG A 188 -9.67 15.61 5.98
CA ARG A 188 -11.10 15.93 5.85
C ARG A 188 -11.38 16.81 4.63
N ALA A 189 -10.59 17.87 4.45
CA ALA A 189 -10.75 18.76 3.29
C ALA A 189 -10.51 18.02 1.97
N PHE A 190 -9.52 17.13 1.93
CA PHE A 190 -9.27 16.26 0.79
C PHE A 190 -10.48 15.34 0.52
N SER A 191 -11.00 14.66 1.54
CA SER A 191 -12.16 13.77 1.40
C SER A 191 -13.38 14.51 0.84
N HIS A 192 -13.66 15.73 1.32
CA HIS A 192 -14.75 16.55 0.81
C HIS A 192 -14.56 16.93 -0.67
N LYS A 193 -13.34 17.38 -1.04
CA LYS A 193 -13.00 17.73 -2.42
C LYS A 193 -13.11 16.54 -3.37
N VAL A 194 -12.65 15.37 -2.95
CA VAL A 194 -12.79 14.12 -3.71
C VAL A 194 -14.26 13.78 -3.89
N GLY A 195 -15.06 13.82 -2.82
CA GLY A 195 -16.49 13.56 -2.87
C GLY A 195 -17.20 14.47 -3.87
N GLU A 196 -16.99 15.78 -3.78
CA GLU A 196 -17.54 16.74 -4.74
C GLU A 196 -17.11 16.46 -6.18
N ARG A 197 -15.82 16.19 -6.40
CA ARG A 197 -15.26 15.96 -7.73
C ARG A 197 -15.82 14.70 -8.39
N VAL A 198 -15.93 13.63 -7.61
CA VAL A 198 -16.45 12.33 -8.05
C VAL A 198 -17.95 12.43 -8.32
N SER A 199 -18.71 13.07 -7.44
CA SER A 199 -20.15 13.32 -7.63
C SER A 199 -20.42 14.19 -8.85
N LYS A 200 -19.65 15.26 -9.09
CA LYS A 200 -19.77 16.11 -10.29
C LYS A 200 -19.52 15.35 -11.59
N ALA A 201 -18.65 14.35 -11.56
CA ALA A 201 -18.40 13.47 -12.70
C ALA A 201 -19.42 12.32 -12.84
N GLY A 202 -20.38 12.20 -11.91
CA GLY A 202 -21.33 11.09 -11.87
C GLY A 202 -20.68 9.73 -11.65
N GLY A 203 -19.45 9.70 -11.12
CA GLY A 203 -18.63 8.50 -10.94
C GLY A 203 -18.62 7.99 -9.49
N GLU A 204 -17.72 7.05 -9.24
CA GLU A 204 -17.44 6.50 -7.91
C GLU A 204 -15.94 6.31 -7.71
N VAL A 205 -15.48 6.22 -6.46
CA VAL A 205 -14.11 5.80 -6.14
C VAL A 205 -14.09 4.27 -6.12
N GLY A 206 -13.46 3.66 -7.12
CA GLY A 206 -13.33 2.20 -7.19
C GLY A 206 -12.06 1.67 -6.51
N VAL A 207 -11.05 2.53 -6.33
CA VAL A 207 -9.73 2.14 -5.81
C VAL A 207 -9.16 3.24 -4.90
N LEU A 208 -8.69 2.85 -3.72
CA LEU A 208 -7.89 3.68 -2.82
C LEU A 208 -6.60 2.96 -2.47
N ILE A 209 -5.46 3.58 -2.79
CA ILE A 209 -4.12 3.07 -2.52
C ILE A 209 -3.48 3.92 -1.43
N HIS A 210 -3.40 3.36 -0.22
CA HIS A 210 -2.63 3.93 0.89
C HIS A 210 -1.14 3.59 0.70
N ASN A 211 -0.43 4.43 -0.05
CA ASN A 211 0.99 4.23 -0.36
C ASN A 211 1.91 5.27 0.32
N ALA A 212 1.41 6.44 0.68
CA ALA A 212 2.22 7.46 1.34
C ALA A 212 2.88 6.91 2.62
N GLY A 213 4.19 7.10 2.72
CA GLY A 213 4.97 6.66 3.86
C GLY A 213 6.19 7.55 4.05
N VAL A 214 6.56 7.74 5.30
CA VAL A 214 7.78 8.42 5.72
C VAL A 214 8.56 7.49 6.63
N MET A 215 9.89 7.61 6.61
CA MET A 215 10.77 6.80 7.46
C MET A 215 11.95 7.66 7.90
N ASN A 216 12.48 7.35 9.09
CA ASN A 216 13.72 7.94 9.60
C ASN A 216 13.64 9.47 9.80
N LEU A 217 12.46 9.95 10.18
CA LEU A 217 12.27 11.34 10.60
C LEU A 217 12.71 11.51 12.06
N PRO A 218 13.24 12.69 12.46
CA PRO A 218 13.38 13.03 13.86
C PRO A 218 12.02 12.99 14.55
N PHE A 219 12.00 12.63 15.84
CA PHE A 219 10.78 12.70 16.63
C PHE A 219 10.24 14.13 16.59
N THR A 220 9.06 14.27 16.01
CA THR A 220 8.37 15.55 15.83
C THR A 220 6.88 15.31 15.95
N LEU A 221 6.21 16.21 16.66
CA LEU A 221 4.76 16.20 16.77
C LEU A 221 4.15 16.95 15.58
N THR A 222 3.09 16.38 15.05
CA THR A 222 2.22 17.02 14.08
C THR A 222 1.34 18.09 14.74
N PRO A 223 0.64 18.93 13.95
CA PRO A 223 -0.37 19.85 14.47
C PRO A 223 -1.49 19.17 15.27
N ASP A 224 -1.76 17.88 15.01
CA ASP A 224 -2.79 17.11 15.73
C ASP A 224 -2.23 16.42 16.98
N GLY A 225 -0.95 16.63 17.32
CA GLY A 225 -0.33 16.12 18.55
C GLY A 225 0.18 14.67 18.47
N PHE A 226 0.24 14.08 17.28
CA PHE A 226 0.77 12.72 17.08
C PHE A 226 2.23 12.77 16.61
N GLU A 227 2.98 11.70 16.86
CA GLU A 227 4.30 11.55 16.24
C GLU A 227 4.13 11.44 14.72
N THR A 228 4.97 12.16 13.98
CA THR A 228 4.82 12.35 12.52
C THR A 228 4.78 11.05 11.72
N GLN A 229 5.66 10.09 12.02
CA GLN A 229 5.66 8.80 11.32
C GLN A 229 4.39 7.99 11.65
N LEU A 230 3.96 7.98 12.92
CA LEU A 230 2.72 7.34 13.33
C LEU A 230 1.50 7.95 12.66
N GLN A 231 1.41 9.28 12.55
CA GLN A 231 0.24 9.90 11.92
C GLN A 231 0.18 9.60 10.42
N VAL A 232 1.27 9.79 9.70
CA VAL A 232 1.30 9.59 8.24
C VAL A 232 1.00 8.14 7.85
N VAL A 233 1.55 7.18 8.61
CA VAL A 233 1.48 5.76 8.25
C VAL A 233 0.30 5.04 8.90
N HIS A 234 -0.10 5.44 10.11
CA HIS A 234 -1.05 4.68 10.91
C HIS A 234 -2.34 5.41 11.28
N ILE A 235 -2.28 6.73 11.47
CA ILE A 235 -3.42 7.52 11.95
C ILE A 235 -3.70 8.65 10.95
N PRO A 236 -4.15 8.34 9.72
CA PRO A 236 -4.41 9.38 8.72
C PRO A 236 -5.70 10.18 9.01
N SER A 237 -6.54 9.70 9.94
CA SER A 237 -7.84 10.25 10.31
C SER A 237 -8.04 10.11 11.83
N PRO A 238 -8.77 11.05 12.48
CA PRO A 238 -9.09 10.96 13.90
C PRO A 238 -10.12 9.85 14.20
N ASN A 239 -10.73 9.27 13.17
CA ASN A 239 -11.77 8.26 13.30
C ASN A 239 -11.24 6.91 12.78
N PRO A 240 -11.22 5.83 13.57
CA PRO A 240 -10.62 4.54 13.20
C PRO A 240 -11.38 3.74 12.12
N LEU A 241 -12.47 4.29 11.58
CA LEU A 241 -13.42 3.61 10.69
C LEU A 241 -13.46 4.14 9.25
N PHE A 242 -12.50 4.98 8.85
CA PHE A 242 -12.26 5.32 7.45
C PHE A 242 -10.90 4.80 6.98
#